data_AF-A0A6I4W8J5-F1
#
_entry.id   AF-A0A6I4W8J5-F1
#
_cell.length_a   1.000
_cell.length_b   1.000
_cell.length_c   1.000
_cell.angle_alpha   90.00
_cell.angle_beta   90.00
_cell.angle_gamma   90.00
#
_symmetry.space_group_name_H-M   'P 1'
#
loop_
_entity.id
_entity.type
_entity.pdbx_description
1 polymer ?
#
loop_
_entity_poly.entity_id
_entity_poly.type
_entity_poly.pdbx_seq_one_letter_code
_entity_poly.pdbx_strand_id
1 'polypeptide(L)'
;MTATTVAEITGLLAGIAGERAAARIGPGTALFGDLALESVEFAALAGQLRERYGADVPGLLAALDIDALIGLTVGELAAYVDGGTR
;
A
#
# COMPACT_ATOMS: atom_id res chain seq x y z
N MET A 1 -11.66 7.79 7.39
CA MET A 1 -11.18 7.19 8.65
C MET A 1 -9.75 6.73 8.41
N THR A 2 -8.83 7.63 8.03
CA THR A 2 -7.60 7.24 7.32
C THR A 2 -6.42 6.86 8.23
N ALA A 3 -6.33 7.41 9.44
CA ALA A 3 -5.18 7.18 10.32
C ALA A 3 -5.05 5.71 10.77
N THR A 4 -6.17 5.02 11.02
CA THR A 4 -6.17 3.60 11.39
C THR A 4 -5.74 2.72 10.22
N THR A 5 -6.30 2.93 9.04
CA THR A 5 -5.98 2.17 7.83
C THR A 5 -4.50 2.34 7.45
N VAL A 6 -3.94 3.55 7.56
CA VAL A 6 -2.50 3.77 7.35
C VAL A 6 -1.68 2.93 8.32
N ALA A 7 -2.00 2.93 9.62
CA ALA A 7 -1.26 2.14 10.60
C ALA A 7 -1.34 0.62 10.31
N GLU A 8 -2.49 0.12 9.85
CA GLU A 8 -2.66 -1.28 9.47
C GLU A 8 -1.85 -1.63 8.22
N ILE A 9 -1.91 -0.81 7.17
CA ILE A 9 -1.13 -1.02 5.94
C ILE A 9 0.37 -0.92 6.22
N THR A 10 0.79 0.02 7.07
CA THR A 10 2.18 0.10 7.53
C THR A 10 2.61 -1.16 8.26
N GLY A 11 1.77 -1.74 9.12
CA GLY A 11 2.05 -3.00 9.79
C GLY A 11 2.15 -4.19 8.82
N LEU A 12 1.30 -4.23 7.81
CA LEU A 12 1.37 -5.23 6.73
C LEU A 12 2.67 -5.11 5.93
N LEU A 13 3.00 -3.90 5.50
CA LEU A 13 4.23 -3.60 4.78
C LEU A 13 5.47 -3.96 5.59
N ALA A 14 5.47 -3.66 6.88
CA ALA A 14 6.55 -4.02 7.80
C ALA A 14 6.80 -5.53 7.87
N GLY A 15 5.73 -6.34 7.82
CA GLY A 15 5.84 -7.79 7.79
C GLY A 15 6.39 -8.33 6.47
N ILE A 16 6.16 -7.63 5.36
CA ILE A 16 6.57 -8.05 4.01
C ILE A 16 7.99 -7.56 3.69
N ALA A 17 8.24 -6.25 3.79
CA ALA A 17 9.53 -5.61 3.52
C ALA A 17 10.57 -5.82 4.65
N GLY A 18 10.14 -6.39 5.78
CA GLY A 18 10.97 -6.68 6.95
C GLY A 18 10.98 -5.58 8.01
N GLU A 19 11.18 -5.97 9.27
CA GLU A 19 11.04 -5.09 10.45
C GLU A 19 11.93 -3.84 10.44
N ARG A 20 13.06 -3.86 9.72
CA ARG A 20 13.97 -2.71 9.60
C ARG A 20 13.42 -1.59 8.73
N ALA A 21 12.50 -1.90 7.81
CA ALA A 21 11.79 -0.89 7.01
C ALA A 21 10.66 -0.23 7.80
N ALA A 22 10.01 -0.99 8.69
CA ALA A 22 8.83 -0.60 9.46
C ALA A 22 8.94 0.77 10.16
N ALA A 23 10.08 1.04 10.80
CA ALA A 23 10.30 2.27 11.58
C ALA A 23 10.34 3.55 10.72
N ARG A 24 10.42 3.42 9.39
CA ARG A 24 10.49 4.55 8.45
C ARG A 24 9.27 4.68 7.53
N ILE A 25 8.31 3.75 7.63
CA ILE A 25 7.11 3.77 6.82
C ILE A 25 6.09 4.73 7.44
N GLY A 26 5.70 5.75 6.69
CA GLY A 26 4.63 6.69 7.04
C GLY A 26 3.67 6.91 5.88
N PRO A 27 2.62 7.73 6.07
CA PRO A 27 1.62 7.98 5.03
C PRO A 27 2.19 8.62 3.75
N GLY A 28 3.29 9.36 3.84
CA GLY A 28 3.95 9.96 2.67
C GLY A 28 5.03 9.09 2.04
N THR A 29 5.27 7.89 2.56
CA THR A 29 6.29 6.99 2.01
C THR A 29 5.79 6.36 0.71
N ALA A 30 6.56 6.51 -0.36
CA ALA A 30 6.26 5.91 -1.66
C ALA A 30 6.57 4.40 -1.65
N LEU A 31 5.63 3.59 -2.12
CA LEU A 31 5.77 2.12 -2.15
C LEU A 31 6.90 1.69 -3.08
N PHE A 32 6.87 2.15 -4.33
CA PHE A 32 7.87 1.77 -5.32
C PHE A 32 9.08 2.71 -5.33
N GLY A 33 8.90 3.98 -4.91
CA GLY A 33 9.97 4.96 -4.84
C GLY A 33 10.87 4.82 -3.61
N ASP A 34 10.29 4.86 -2.40
CA ASP A 34 11.06 4.89 -1.15
C ASP A 34 11.34 3.48 -0.61
N LEU A 35 10.33 2.61 -0.63
CA LEU A 35 10.49 1.23 -0.15
C LEU A 35 11.07 0.30 -1.21
N ALA A 36 11.14 0.77 -2.47
CA ALA A 36 11.58 -0.03 -3.61
C ALA A 36 10.89 -1.40 -3.64
N LEU A 37 9.59 -1.42 -3.33
CA LEU A 37 8.85 -2.64 -3.07
C LEU A 37 8.82 -3.51 -4.33
N GLU A 38 9.25 -4.76 -4.20
CA GLU A 38 9.32 -5.67 -5.32
C GLU A 38 7.93 -6.12 -5.75
N SER A 39 7.79 -6.51 -7.02
CA SER A 39 6.52 -6.98 -7.59
C SER A 39 5.91 -8.14 -6.81
N VAL A 40 6.74 -9.01 -6.20
CA VAL A 40 6.30 -10.15 -5.38
C VAL A 40 5.79 -9.70 -4.02
N GLU A 41 6.50 -8.78 -3.36
CA GLU A 41 6.09 -8.17 -2.10
C GLU A 41 4.76 -7.41 -2.27
N PHE A 42 4.63 -6.71 -3.39
CA PHE A 42 3.42 -5.97 -3.73
C PHE A 42 2.24 -6.92 -3.97
N ALA A 43 2.45 -8.01 -4.71
CA ALA A 43 1.43 -9.02 -4.94
C ALA A 43 0.93 -9.63 -3.61
N ALA A 44 1.83 -9.87 -2.64
CA ALA A 44 1.48 -10.35 -1.31
C ALA A 44 0.64 -9.31 -0.54
N LEU A 45 1.03 -8.03 -0.59
CA LEU A 45 0.25 -6.93 0.02
C LEU A 45 -1.15 -6.83 -0.59
N ALA A 46 -1.23 -6.79 -1.93
CA ALA A 46 -2.48 -6.69 -2.67
C ALA A 46 -3.43 -7.86 -2.34
N GLY A 47 -2.89 -9.07 -2.21
CA GLY A 47 -3.65 -10.24 -1.74
C GLY A 47 -4.28 -10.01 -0.36
N GLN A 48 -3.49 -9.56 0.61
CA GLN A 48 -4.01 -9.28 1.96
C GLN A 48 -5.04 -8.14 1.99
N LEU A 49 -4.84 -7.08 1.21
CA LEU A 49 -5.79 -5.97 1.14
C LEU A 49 -7.12 -6.40 0.51
N ARG A 50 -7.08 -7.26 -0.51
CA ARG A 50 -8.28 -7.84 -1.10
C ARG A 50 -9.02 -8.73 -0.11
N GLU A 51 -8.32 -9.56 0.65
CA GLU A 51 -8.93 -10.45 1.65
C GLU A 51 -9.57 -9.68 2.81
N ARG A 52 -8.92 -8.61 3.28
CA ARG A 52 -9.37 -7.84 4.45
C ARG A 52 -10.42 -6.79 4.13
N TYR A 53 -10.27 -6.09 3.00
CA TYR A 53 -11.08 -4.92 2.66
C TYR A 53 -11.86 -5.06 1.35
N GLY A 54 -11.68 -6.16 0.61
CA GLY A 54 -12.30 -6.33 -0.71
C GLY A 54 -11.76 -5.39 -1.78
N ALA A 55 -10.62 -4.71 -1.54
CA ALA A 55 -10.06 -3.72 -2.44
C ALA A 55 -9.41 -4.35 -3.68
N ASP A 56 -9.69 -3.81 -4.86
CA ASP A 56 -9.06 -4.21 -6.12
C ASP A 56 -7.81 -3.37 -6.41
N VAL A 57 -6.75 -3.64 -5.65
CA VAL A 57 -5.46 -2.96 -5.78
C VAL A 57 -4.82 -3.15 -7.18
N PRO A 58 -4.86 -4.33 -7.82
CA PRO A 58 -4.42 -4.48 -9.21
C PRO A 58 -5.20 -3.60 -10.20
N GLY A 59 -6.52 -3.48 -10.01
CA GLY A 59 -7.37 -2.57 -10.79
C GLY A 59 -6.99 -1.09 -10.62
N LEU A 60 -6.67 -0.67 -9.38
CA LEU A 60 -6.11 0.65 -9.10
C LEU A 60 -4.82 0.88 -9.91
N LEU A 61 -3.87 -0.06 -9.84
CA LEU A 61 -2.59 0.09 -10.53
C LEU A 61 -2.74 0.17 -12.04
N ALA A 62 -3.66 -0.60 -12.62
CA ALA A 62 -3.92 -0.59 -14.06
C ALA A 62 -4.47 0.76 -14.55
N ALA A 63 -5.01 1.59 -13.66
CA ALA A 63 -5.48 2.93 -13.96
C ALA A 63 -4.41 4.02 -13.75
N LEU A 64 -3.24 3.69 -13.19
CA LEU A 64 -2.16 4.65 -12.93
C LEU A 64 -1.12 4.64 -14.05
N ASP A 65 -0.63 5.82 -14.43
CA ASP A 65 0.57 5.97 -15.25
C ASP A 65 1.84 5.64 -14.45
N ILE A 66 2.98 5.43 -15.13
CA ILE A 66 4.26 5.06 -14.51
C ILE A 66 4.70 6.06 -13.43
N ASP A 67 4.57 7.37 -13.69
CA ASP A 67 4.93 8.39 -12.70
C ASP A 67 4.04 8.33 -11.45
N ALA A 68 2.74 8.09 -11.64
CA ALA A 68 1.78 7.95 -10.55
C ALA A 68 1.99 6.64 -9.77
N LEU A 69 2.39 5.56 -10.46
CA LEU A 69 2.74 4.30 -9.84
C LEU A 69 3.97 4.47 -8.93
N ILE A 70 5.05 5.08 -9.44
CA ILE A 70 6.28 5.31 -8.67
C ILE A 70 6.00 6.21 -7.46
N GLY A 71 5.13 7.20 -7.63
CA GLY A 71 4.71 8.13 -6.58
C GLY A 71 3.68 7.59 -5.59
N LEU A 72 3.11 6.40 -5.81
CA LEU A 72 2.02 5.86 -5.00
C LEU A 72 2.46 5.70 -3.54
N THR A 73 1.81 6.44 -2.65
CA THR A 73 2.12 6.46 -1.22
C THR A 73 1.24 5.51 -0.40
N VAL A 74 1.70 5.19 0.81
CA VAL A 74 0.91 4.44 1.80
C VAL A 74 -0.42 5.14 2.11
N GLY A 75 -0.41 6.47 2.20
CA GLY A 75 -1.61 7.27 2.49
C GLY A 75 -2.64 7.21 1.36
N GLU A 76 -2.20 7.24 0.11
CA GLU A 76 -3.08 7.10 -1.05
C GLU A 76 -3.67 5.69 -1.16
N LEU A 77 -2.86 4.66 -0.92
CA LEU A 77 -3.34 3.29 -0.87
C LEU A 77 -4.37 3.10 0.26
N ALA A 78 -4.11 3.68 1.44
CA ALA A 78 -5.06 3.65 2.55
C ALA A 78 -6.37 4.36 2.22
N ALA A 79 -6.30 5.52 1.55
CA ALA A 79 -7.49 6.26 1.12
C ALA A 79 -8.30 5.49 0.07
N TYR A 80 -7.63 4.81 -0.86
CA TYR A 80 -8.29 3.94 -1.84
C TYR A 80 -9.04 2.78 -1.17
N VAL A 81 -8.38 2.10 -0.23
CA VAL A 81 -8.95 0.99 0.51
C VAL A 81 -10.17 1.44 1.34
N ASP A 82 -10.06 2.56 2.06
CA ASP A 82 -11.14 3.16 2.88
C ASP A 82 -12.30 3.69 2.00
N GLY A 83 -12.00 4.18 0.80
CA GLY A 83 -12.98 4.69 -0.16
C GLY A 83 -13.76 3.61 -0.90
N GLY A 84 -13.16 2.42 -1.08
CA GLY A 84 -13.79 1.25 -1.69
C GLY A 84 -14.69 0.44 -0.75
N THR A 85 -14.68 0.72 0.56
CA THR A 85 -15.43 -0.06 1.57
C THR A 85 -16.91 0.35 1.72
N ARG A 86 -17.55 0.88 0.66
CA ARG A 86 -18.94 1.35 0.70
C ARG A 86 -19.95 0.39 0.08
#